data_AF-A0A067D688-F1
#
_entry.id   AF-A0A067D688-F1
#
_cell.length_a   1.000
_cell.length_b   1.000
_cell.length_c   1.000
_cell.angle_alpha   90.00
_cell.angle_beta   90.00
_cell.angle_gamma   90.00
#
_symmetry.space_group_name_H-M   'P 1'
#
loop_
_entity.id
_entity.type
_entity.pdbx_description
1 polymer ?
#
loop_
_entity_poly.entity_id
_entity_poly.type
_entity_poly.pdbx_seq_one_letter_code
_entity_poly.pdbx_strand_id
1 'polypeptide(L)'
;IPSWISEIGKDSLSYLNLSHNFITKMKQISWKNLGYLDLRSNLLQGPLLVPPSSLRVILILNNQFTGEIIHSICDIIALDVLDLSNNRLSGTIPKCIGNFSPWCQTKWPSRWSATTLFEEEFSSKV
;
A
#
# COMPACT_ATOMS: atom_id res chain seq x y z
N ILE A 1 8.40 -1.09 14.01
CA ILE A 1 7.71 -2.30 14.49
C ILE A 1 8.68 -3.12 15.34
N PRO A 2 8.33 -3.54 16.57
CA PRO A 2 9.18 -4.38 17.42
C PRO A 2 9.59 -5.68 16.72
N SER A 3 10.83 -6.14 16.88
CA SER A 3 11.34 -7.33 16.18
C SER A 3 10.59 -8.61 16.54
N TRP A 4 10.10 -8.74 17.78
CA TRP A 4 9.41 -9.94 18.25
C TRP A 4 8.17 -10.27 17.41
N ILE A 5 7.44 -9.28 16.88
CA ILE A 5 6.23 -9.53 16.07
C ILE A 5 6.60 -10.17 14.72
N SER A 6 7.80 -9.87 14.23
CA SER A 6 8.35 -10.47 13.01
C SER A 6 8.78 -11.90 13.24
N GLU A 7 9.22 -12.24 14.45
CA GLU A 7 9.67 -13.60 14.81
C GLU A 7 8.47 -14.53 15.02
N ILE A 8 7.48 -14.10 15.81
CA ILE A 8 6.34 -14.95 16.15
C ILE A 8 5.23 -14.94 15.08
N GLY A 9 5.13 -13.84 14.32
CA GLY A 9 4.04 -13.60 13.38
C GLY A 9 4.35 -13.98 11.94
N LYS A 10 5.60 -14.33 11.60
CA LYS A 10 6.02 -14.54 10.20
C LYS A 10 5.13 -15.51 9.43
N ASP A 11 4.79 -16.61 10.07
CA ASP A 11 4.05 -17.72 9.46
C ASP A 11 2.60 -17.85 9.94
N SER A 12 2.20 -17.11 10.97
CA SER A 12 0.88 -17.27 11.62
C SER A 12 -0.02 -16.04 11.47
N LEU A 13 0.56 -14.86 11.29
CA LEU A 13 -0.19 -13.62 11.33
C LEU A 13 -0.99 -13.45 10.04
N SER A 14 -2.30 -13.37 10.17
CA SER A 14 -3.23 -13.08 9.07
C SER A 14 -3.76 -11.64 9.09
N TYR A 15 -3.70 -10.99 10.25
CA TYR A 15 -4.19 -9.63 10.49
C TYR A 15 -3.22 -8.86 11.39
N LEU A 16 -2.79 -7.67 10.94
CA LEU A 16 -1.98 -6.75 11.73
C LEU A 16 -2.58 -5.35 11.66
N ASN A 17 -2.90 -4.79 12.83
CA ASN A 17 -3.24 -3.39 12.96
C ASN A 17 -2.30 -2.74 13.97
N LEU A 18 -1.48 -1.82 13.49
CA LEU A 18 -0.60 -0.96 14.28
C LEU A 18 -0.88 0.52 13.97
N SER A 19 -2.09 0.83 13.50
CA SER A 19 -2.52 2.19 13.20
C SER A 19 -2.48 3.09 14.43
N HIS A 20 -2.38 4.40 14.22
CA HIS A 20 -2.41 5.41 15.28
C HIS A 20 -1.33 5.19 16.34
N ASN A 21 -0.10 5.02 15.89
CA ASN A 21 1.08 4.87 16.75
C ASN A 21 2.19 5.86 16.34
N PHE A 22 3.31 5.83 17.04
CA PHE A 22 4.47 6.69 16.75
C PHE A 22 5.60 5.93 16.04
N ILE A 23 5.27 4.90 15.24
CA ILE A 23 6.28 4.04 14.62
C ILE A 23 7.02 4.84 13.54
N THR A 24 8.35 4.93 13.65
CA THR A 24 9.18 5.71 12.72
C THR A 24 9.85 4.87 11.63
N LYS A 25 10.11 3.59 11.91
CA LYS A 25 10.82 2.69 11.00
C LYS A 25 10.22 1.30 10.95
N MET A 26 10.32 0.69 9.78
CA MET A 26 10.00 -0.70 9.51
C MET A 26 11.20 -1.38 8.83
N LYS A 27 11.41 -2.66 9.13
CA LYS A 27 12.33 -3.51 8.38
C LYS A 27 11.51 -4.39 7.44
N GLN A 28 12.10 -4.79 6.31
CA GLN A 28 11.50 -5.76 5.40
C GLN A 28 11.16 -7.04 6.18
N ILE A 29 9.88 -7.44 6.14
CA ILE A 29 9.40 -8.67 6.76
C ILE A 29 8.63 -9.44 5.70
N SER A 30 8.89 -10.74 5.62
CA SER A 30 8.18 -11.66 4.72
C SER A 30 7.14 -12.42 5.52
N TRP A 31 6.00 -11.77 5.81
CA TRP A 31 4.85 -12.41 6.42
C TRP A 31 4.15 -13.28 5.38
N LYS A 32 4.17 -14.61 5.53
CA LYS A 32 3.66 -15.50 4.48
C LYS A 32 2.14 -15.44 4.35
N ASN A 33 1.45 -15.30 5.47
CA ASN A 33 -0.01 -15.46 5.54
C ASN A 33 -0.76 -14.16 5.85
N LEU A 34 -0.08 -13.01 5.83
CA LEU A 34 -0.69 -11.74 6.20
C LEU A 34 -1.65 -11.27 5.10
N GLY A 35 -2.94 -11.28 5.40
CA GLY A 35 -3.98 -10.78 4.50
C GLY A 35 -4.33 -9.32 4.74
N TYR A 36 -4.18 -8.82 5.97
CA TYR A 36 -4.56 -7.46 6.34
C TYR A 36 -3.43 -6.75 7.07
N LEU A 37 -3.02 -5.59 6.55
CA LEU A 37 -2.01 -4.74 7.15
C LEU A 37 -2.51 -3.29 7.24
N ASP A 38 -2.65 -2.81 8.47
CA ASP A 38 -3.01 -1.44 8.78
C ASP A 38 -1.91 -0.76 9.61
N LEU A 39 -1.28 0.23 9.00
CA LEU A 39 -0.19 1.04 9.54
C LEU A 39 -0.53 2.53 9.50
N ARG A 40 -1.79 2.88 9.25
CA ARG A 40 -2.19 4.27 9.02
C ARG A 40 -1.87 5.15 10.23
N SER A 41 -1.63 6.44 9.98
CA SER A 41 -1.40 7.43 11.05
C SER A 41 -0.22 7.03 11.95
N ASN A 42 0.95 6.91 11.33
CA ASN A 42 2.22 6.67 12.01
C ASN A 42 3.26 7.70 11.53
N LEU A 43 4.53 7.52 11.90
CA LEU A 43 5.65 8.38 11.49
C LEU A 43 6.63 7.64 10.55
N LEU A 44 6.14 6.62 9.83
CA LEU A 44 6.97 5.72 9.03
C LEU A 44 7.60 6.46 7.86
N GLN A 45 8.91 6.34 7.74
CA GLN A 45 9.72 7.04 6.75
C GLN A 45 10.48 6.07 5.83
N GLY A 46 10.96 6.60 4.70
CA GLY A 46 11.75 5.88 3.72
C GLY A 46 10.90 5.30 2.57
N PRO A 47 11.50 4.50 1.69
CA PRO A 47 10.79 3.88 0.58
C PRO A 47 9.82 2.79 1.02
N LEU A 48 8.82 2.52 0.17
CA LEU A 48 7.97 1.35 0.33
C LEU A 48 8.82 0.08 0.25
N LEU A 49 8.57 -0.81 1.22
CA LEU A 49 9.17 -2.13 1.30
C LEU A 49 8.34 -3.11 0.48
N VAL A 50 8.95 -4.22 0.03
CA VAL A 50 8.26 -5.23 -0.79
C VAL A 50 7.13 -5.85 0.03
N PRO A 51 5.86 -5.63 -0.34
CA PRO A 51 4.74 -6.19 0.40
C PRO A 51 4.67 -7.72 0.21
N PRO A 52 4.22 -8.48 1.21
CA PRO A 52 3.82 -9.87 1.01
C PRO A 52 2.76 -10.04 -0.08
N SER A 53 2.92 -11.06 -0.91
CA SER A 53 1.97 -11.38 -1.99
C SER A 53 0.63 -11.93 -1.51
N SER A 54 0.51 -12.28 -0.23
CA SER A 54 -0.73 -12.75 0.40
C SER A 54 -1.68 -11.62 0.85
N LEU A 55 -1.23 -10.36 0.77
CA LEU A 55 -2.02 -9.21 1.21
C LEU A 55 -3.26 -9.00 0.36
N ARG A 56 -4.38 -8.76 1.04
CA ARG A 56 -5.65 -8.30 0.46
C ARG A 56 -5.91 -6.83 0.76
N VAL A 57 -5.45 -6.36 1.92
CA VAL A 57 -5.68 -4.99 2.37
C VAL A 57 -4.38 -4.38 2.85
N ILE A 58 -4.02 -3.24 2.27
CA ILE A 58 -2.83 -2.45 2.62
C ILE A 58 -3.27 -1.02 2.90
N LEU A 59 -3.19 -0.60 4.17
CA LEU A 59 -3.54 0.75 4.60
C LEU A 59 -2.33 1.39 5.27
N ILE A 60 -1.66 2.30 4.58
CA ILE A 60 -0.46 2.98 5.09
C ILE A 60 -0.56 4.50 5.02
N LEU A 61 -1.76 5.03 4.75
CA LEU A 61 -2.02 6.45 4.67
C LEU A 61 -1.59 7.23 5.94
N ASN A 62 -1.41 8.53 5.80
CA ASN A 62 -0.96 9.43 6.87
C ASN A 62 0.36 8.95 7.49
N ASN A 63 1.37 8.80 6.64
CA ASN A 63 2.73 8.47 7.03
C ASN A 63 3.69 9.42 6.32
N GLN A 64 4.97 9.05 6.28
CA GLN A 64 6.05 9.87 5.78
C GLN A 64 6.89 9.10 4.75
N PHE A 65 6.29 8.10 4.08
CA PHE A 65 6.96 7.29 3.05
C PHE A 65 7.34 8.17 1.86
N THR A 66 8.51 7.90 1.27
CA THR A 66 9.13 8.68 0.19
C THR A 66 9.50 7.79 -0.99
N GLY A 67 9.78 8.35 -2.16
CA GLY A 67 10.21 7.57 -3.33
C GLY A 67 9.04 6.91 -4.07
N GLU A 68 9.33 5.95 -4.94
CA GLU A 68 8.35 5.42 -5.89
C GLU A 68 7.50 4.29 -5.33
N ILE A 69 6.31 4.12 -5.92
CA ILE A 69 5.50 2.94 -5.71
C ILE A 69 6.17 1.77 -6.45
N ILE A 70 6.71 0.83 -5.68
CA ILE A 70 7.44 -0.32 -6.23
C ILE A 70 6.55 -1.20 -7.10
N HIS A 71 7.07 -1.65 -8.24
CA HIS A 71 6.33 -2.45 -9.20
C HIS A 71 5.88 -3.82 -8.66
N SER A 72 6.55 -4.34 -7.62
CA SER A 72 6.18 -5.61 -6.98
C SER A 72 4.80 -5.58 -6.30
N ILE A 73 4.19 -4.41 -6.13
CA ILE A 73 2.78 -4.33 -5.72
C ILE A 73 1.84 -4.96 -6.77
N CYS A 74 2.27 -5.01 -8.03
CA CYS A 74 1.56 -5.67 -9.12
C CYS A 74 1.54 -7.20 -8.99
N ASP A 75 2.47 -7.78 -8.23
CA ASP A 75 2.55 -9.23 -8.03
C ASP A 75 1.53 -9.73 -6.99
N ILE A 76 0.85 -8.81 -6.29
CA ILE A 76 -0.17 -9.13 -5.29
C ILE A 76 -1.53 -9.31 -5.98
N ILE A 77 -1.76 -10.50 -6.51
CA ILE A 77 -2.97 -10.84 -7.28
C ILE A 77 -4.25 -10.71 -6.44
N ALA A 78 -4.16 -10.92 -5.13
CA ALA A 78 -5.30 -10.92 -4.21
C ALA A 78 -5.62 -9.54 -3.60
N LEU A 79 -4.97 -8.46 -4.04
CA LEU A 79 -5.12 -7.14 -3.44
C LEU A 79 -6.51 -6.54 -3.75
N ASP A 80 -7.31 -6.39 -2.71
CA ASP A 80 -8.66 -5.83 -2.75
C ASP A 80 -8.66 -4.33 -2.43
N VAL A 81 -7.79 -3.89 -1.51
CA VAL A 81 -7.73 -2.50 -1.03
C VAL A 81 -6.28 -2.03 -0.88
N LEU A 82 -6.00 -0.87 -1.47
CA LEU A 82 -4.71 -0.18 -1.37
C LEU A 82 -4.93 1.31 -1.07
N ASP A 83 -4.44 1.78 0.08
CA ASP A 83 -4.44 3.20 0.43
C ASP A 83 -3.03 3.66 0.83
N LEU A 84 -2.44 4.47 -0.05
CA LEU A 84 -1.10 5.06 0.07
C LEU A 84 -1.16 6.58 0.31
N SER A 85 -2.37 7.16 0.45
CA SER A 85 -2.58 8.61 0.46
C SER A 85 -1.90 9.33 1.63
N ASN A 86 -1.69 10.64 1.50
CA ASN A 86 -1.02 11.47 2.52
C ASN A 86 0.31 10.86 2.99
N ASN A 87 1.21 10.69 2.02
CA ASN A 87 2.60 10.32 2.23
C ASN A 87 3.47 11.40 1.56
N ARG A 88 4.67 11.06 1.11
CA ARG A 88 5.55 11.90 0.28
C ARG A 88 6.10 11.08 -0.88
N LEU A 89 5.26 10.19 -1.42
CA LEU A 89 5.64 9.31 -2.52
C LEU A 89 5.75 10.13 -3.81
N SER A 90 6.60 9.71 -4.73
CA SER A 90 6.88 10.43 -5.97
C SER A 90 7.09 9.45 -7.12
N GLY A 91 7.18 9.93 -8.36
CA GLY A 91 7.41 9.08 -9.53
C GLY A 91 6.12 8.52 -10.12
N THR A 92 6.23 7.45 -10.91
CA THR A 92 5.10 6.95 -11.71
C THR A 92 4.26 5.92 -10.96
N ILE A 93 2.95 5.98 -11.14
CA ILE A 93 2.02 4.95 -10.64
C ILE A 93 2.13 3.70 -11.55
N PRO A 94 2.42 2.50 -11.00
CA PRO A 94 2.40 1.27 -11.78
C PRO A 94 1.04 1.05 -12.46
N LYS A 95 1.03 0.80 -13.77
CA LYS A 95 -0.20 0.63 -14.57
C LYS A 95 -1.15 -0.45 -14.03
N CYS A 96 -0.62 -1.47 -13.37
CA CYS A 96 -1.43 -2.53 -12.75
C CYS A 96 -2.40 -1.98 -11.68
N ILE A 97 -2.07 -0.84 -11.04
CA ILE A 97 -2.89 -0.26 -9.98
C ILE A 97 -4.23 0.21 -10.53
N GLY A 98 -4.25 0.77 -11.74
CA GLY A 98 -5.49 1.14 -12.44
C GLY A 98 -6.38 -0.05 -12.80
N ASN A 99 -5.87 -1.28 -12.73
CA ASN A 99 -6.63 -2.51 -13.01
C ASN A 99 -7.16 -3.21 -11.74
N PHE A 100 -6.83 -2.76 -10.52
CA PHE A 100 -7.26 -3.42 -9.27
C PHE A 100 -8.76 -3.25 -8.94
N SER A 101 -9.58 -2.68 -9.82
CA SER A 101 -11.03 -2.61 -9.60
C SER A 101 -11.83 -2.55 -10.91
N PRO A 102 -12.70 -3.55 -11.19
CA PRO A 102 -13.74 -3.43 -12.21
C PRO A 102 -14.68 -2.24 -11.96
N TRP A 103 -14.78 -1.79 -10.70
CA TRP A 103 -15.61 -0.66 -10.28
C TRP A 103 -15.09 0.70 -10.75
N CYS A 104 -13.78 0.85 -11.01
CA CYS A 104 -13.26 2.05 -11.67
C CYS A 104 -13.60 2.09 -13.16
N GLN A 105 -13.99 0.99 -13.80
CA GLN A 105 -14.24 0.96 -15.24
C GLN A 105 -15.71 1.24 -15.61
N THR A 106 -16.64 1.07 -14.67
CA THR A 106 -18.09 1.08 -14.97
C THR A 106 -18.79 2.44 -14.79
N LYS A 107 -18.08 3.50 -14.38
CA LYS A 107 -18.68 4.82 -14.12
C LYS A 107 -18.06 6.03 -14.87
N TRP A 108 -17.06 5.85 -15.72
CA TRP A 108 -16.51 7.00 -16.48
C TRP A 108 -16.98 7.03 -17.94
N PRO A 109 -17.41 8.21 -18.43
CA PRO A 109 -17.75 8.39 -19.84
C PRO A 109 -16.49 8.13 -20.68
N SER A 110 -16.69 7.44 -21.80
CA SER A 110 -15.73 6.75 -22.68
C SER A 110 -14.61 7.61 -23.29
N ARG A 111 -14.44 8.86 -22.83
CA ARG A 111 -13.55 9.88 -23.40
C ARG A 111 -12.37 10.25 -22.50
N TRP A 112 -12.27 9.69 -21.29
CA TRP A 112 -11.15 9.89 -20.37
C TRP A 112 -10.55 8.54 -19.99
N SER A 113 -9.28 8.31 -20.31
CA SER A 113 -8.59 7.08 -19.86
C SER A 113 -8.36 7.16 -18.36
N ALA A 114 -8.61 6.05 -17.64
CA ALA A 114 -8.46 5.94 -16.18
C ALA A 114 -7.09 6.40 -15.65
N THR A 115 -6.04 6.34 -16.47
CA THR A 115 -4.68 6.79 -16.16
C THR A 115 -4.56 8.30 -15.89
N THR A 116 -5.33 9.15 -16.58
CA THR A 116 -5.15 10.61 -16.51
C THR A 116 -5.80 11.22 -15.27
N LEU A 117 -6.96 10.69 -14.85
CA LEU A 117 -7.66 11.13 -13.64
C LEU A 117 -6.97 10.63 -12.37
N PHE A 118 -6.41 9.41 -12.40
CA PHE A 118 -5.64 8.90 -11.28
C PHE A 118 -4.38 9.75 -11.03
N GLU A 119 -3.69 10.20 -12.07
CA GLU A 119 -2.52 11.07 -11.91
C GLU A 119 -2.86 12.44 -11.31
N GLU A 120 -3.98 13.07 -11.71
CA GLU A 120 -4.40 14.37 -11.16
C GLU A 120 -4.92 14.26 -9.72
N GLU A 121 -5.75 13.26 -9.42
CA GLU A 121 -6.33 13.10 -8.07
C GLU A 121 -5.30 12.56 -7.07
N PHE A 122 -4.39 11.70 -7.52
CA PHE A 122 -3.26 11.20 -6.72
C PHE A 122 -2.19 12.29 -6.52
N SER A 123 -1.84 13.08 -7.53
CA SER A 123 -0.91 14.23 -7.35
C SER A 123 -1.45 15.26 -6.35
N SER A 124 -2.77 15.36 -6.18
CA SER A 124 -3.38 16.25 -5.20
C SER A 124 -3.41 15.69 -3.77
N LYS A 125 -3.14 14.39 -3.59
CA LYS A 125 -3.36 13.63 -2.33
C LYS A 125 -2.10 12.90 -1.83
N VAL A 126 -0.95 13.09 -2.48
CA VAL A 126 0.33 12.41 -2.21
C VAL A 126 1.43 13.42 -1.98
#